data_AF-A0A974DRM0-F1
#
_entry.id   AF-A0A974DRM0-F1
#
_cell.length_a   1.000
_cell.length_b   1.000
_cell.length_c   1.000
_cell.angle_alpha   90.00
_cell.angle_beta   90.00
_cell.angle_gamma   90.00
#
_symmetry.space_group_name_H-M   'P 1'
#
loop_
_entity.id
_entity.type
_entity.pdbx_description
1 polymer ?
#
loop_
_entity_poly.entity_id
_entity_poly.type
_entity_poly.pdbx_seq_one_letter_code
_entity_poly.pdbx_strand_id
1 'polypeptide(L)'
;MRFGRYQELLQNLPQVNRATLKALITHLYCIQHFSDENQMNVHNLAIVFGPTLFQTDGQNFKPGRVVEDLVTYFRPIFGVSEQELQKQLSVIKAIIKLREKRNPIPQSPAFICTVYLEEKGNKSEHSVQIPANMSAEELTKTVLGMRGIHSETTEYWGCSEVDEMEETERPLHFSEKVLHIFHSDRSNCNLVVKKHGHMAAMLKYINSRDGDSKNGPIKFRMPTGLLAFNTAFHEHYFMLNNTMLRMYKEIRSQRPEKEWPVKNLTIYLGIKKRIRPPTSWGFTVVYKNDRQEKTQWYLAFDSVKIMREWFAAFTFVQHGNLWPEEGAIVQAPRTNIETRLGNMSLIPIRGNENEIRRSLSQITVDPVTLLGNV
;
A
#
# COMPACT_ATOMS: atom_id res chain seq x y z
N MET A 1 -11.27 46.44 2.41
CA MET A 1 -10.15 45.56 2.00
C MET A 1 -10.48 44.12 2.40
N ARG A 2 -10.24 43.12 1.53
CA ARG A 2 -10.67 41.71 1.73
C ARG A 2 -10.18 41.08 3.05
N PHE A 3 -9.03 41.49 3.58
CA PHE A 3 -8.48 40.93 4.84
C PHE A 3 -9.29 41.28 6.10
N GLY A 4 -9.98 42.43 6.15
CA GLY A 4 -10.83 42.77 7.31
C GLY A 4 -12.00 41.79 7.47
N ARG A 5 -12.57 41.34 6.35
CA ARG A 5 -13.63 40.31 6.36
C ARG A 5 -13.12 38.96 6.83
N TYR A 6 -11.89 38.59 6.47
CA TYR A 6 -11.26 37.38 7.01
C TYR A 6 -11.07 37.47 8.52
N GLN A 7 -10.59 38.60 9.05
CA GLN A 7 -10.44 38.79 10.50
C GLN A 7 -11.77 38.63 11.26
N GLU A 8 -12.86 39.24 10.77
CA GLU A 8 -14.20 39.08 11.35
C GLU A 8 -14.66 37.62 11.37
N LEU A 9 -14.53 36.91 10.24
CA LEU A 9 -14.93 35.51 10.13
C LEU A 9 -14.08 34.61 11.04
N LEU A 10 -12.78 34.88 11.15
CA LEU A 10 -11.88 34.15 12.02
C LEU A 10 -12.20 34.38 13.51
N GLN A 11 -12.70 35.55 13.89
CA GLN A 11 -13.14 35.83 15.26
C GLN A 11 -14.35 34.99 15.67
N ASN A 12 -15.22 34.63 14.71
CA ASN A 12 -16.39 33.77 14.94
C ASN A 12 -16.04 32.28 15.07
N LEU A 13 -14.80 31.87 14.77
CA LEU A 13 -14.37 30.48 14.94
C LEU A 13 -14.10 30.14 16.42
N PRO A 14 -14.37 28.89 16.85
CA PRO A 14 -13.93 28.40 18.15
C PRO A 14 -12.43 28.63 18.34
N GLN A 15 -12.02 28.93 19.58
CA GLN A 15 -10.64 29.30 19.90
C GLN A 15 -9.63 28.25 19.40
N VAL A 16 -9.93 26.97 19.59
CA VAL A 16 -9.08 25.86 19.12
C VAL A 16 -8.96 25.89 17.60
N ASN A 17 -10.06 25.98 16.86
CA ASN A 17 -10.06 26.01 15.40
C ASN A 17 -9.29 27.22 14.86
N ARG A 18 -9.46 28.40 15.48
CA ARG A 18 -8.73 29.61 15.12
C ARG A 18 -7.22 29.46 15.35
N ALA A 19 -6.83 28.87 16.48
CA ALA A 19 -5.42 28.60 16.79
C ALA A 19 -4.81 27.59 15.81
N THR A 20 -5.52 26.52 15.50
CA THR A 20 -5.11 25.51 14.51
C THR A 20 -4.95 26.12 13.13
N LEU A 21 -5.92 26.93 12.68
CA LEU A 21 -5.83 27.59 11.38
C LEU A 21 -4.65 28.57 11.35
N LYS A 22 -4.43 29.35 12.41
CA LYS A 22 -3.26 30.23 12.51
C LYS A 22 -1.96 29.44 12.41
N ALA A 23 -1.82 28.33 13.14
CA ALA A 23 -0.63 27.48 13.10
C ALA A 23 -0.40 26.91 11.70
N LEU A 24 -1.46 26.41 11.05
CA LEU A 24 -1.39 25.87 9.70
C LEU A 24 -0.97 26.93 8.67
N ILE A 25 -1.65 28.08 8.64
CA ILE A 25 -1.33 29.14 7.67
C ILE A 25 0.07 29.72 7.93
N THR A 26 0.51 29.80 9.20
CA THR A 26 1.89 30.16 9.54
C THR A 26 2.88 29.18 8.90
N HIS A 27 2.61 27.88 8.98
CA HIS A 27 3.45 26.86 8.39
C HIS A 27 3.49 26.97 6.86
N LEU A 28 2.33 27.11 6.21
CA LEU A 28 2.25 27.29 4.75
C LEU A 28 2.96 28.57 4.28
N TYR A 29 2.85 29.66 5.04
CA TYR A 29 3.59 30.89 4.77
C TYR A 29 5.11 30.69 4.85
N CYS A 30 5.59 29.93 5.83
CA CYS A 30 7.00 29.61 5.90
C CYS A 30 7.44 28.71 4.74
N ILE A 31 6.64 27.72 4.33
CA ILE A 31 6.96 26.87 3.17
C ILE A 31 7.13 27.70 1.91
N GLN A 32 6.16 28.58 1.59
CA GLN A 32 6.26 29.40 0.37
C GLN A 32 7.43 30.40 0.42
N HIS A 33 7.87 30.81 1.62
CA HIS A 33 9.03 31.68 1.77
C HIS A 33 10.34 31.01 1.29
N PHE A 34 10.39 29.68 1.26
CA PHE A 34 11.50 28.90 0.69
C PHE A 34 11.12 28.26 -0.65
N SER A 35 10.19 28.86 -1.40
CA SER A 35 9.69 28.29 -2.66
C SER A 35 10.77 28.14 -3.73
N ASP A 36 11.83 28.96 -3.71
CA ASP A 36 12.99 28.79 -4.60
C ASP A 36 13.70 27.44 -4.39
N GLU A 37 13.70 26.91 -3.15
CA GLU A 37 14.31 25.64 -2.79
C GLU A 37 13.32 24.47 -2.92
N ASN A 38 12.09 24.63 -2.45
CA ASN A 38 11.12 23.53 -2.32
C ASN A 38 10.07 23.47 -3.44
N GLN A 39 10.07 24.43 -4.37
CA GLN A 39 9.14 24.53 -5.50
C GLN A 39 7.64 24.69 -5.13
N MET A 40 7.33 24.91 -3.85
CA MET A 40 5.97 25.11 -3.35
C MET A 40 5.67 26.60 -3.19
N ASN A 41 5.29 27.25 -4.29
CA ASN A 41 4.76 28.61 -4.25
C ASN A 41 3.32 28.64 -3.67
N VAL A 42 2.80 29.85 -3.42
CA VAL A 42 1.45 30.05 -2.84
C VAL A 42 0.36 29.34 -3.64
N HIS A 43 0.45 29.37 -4.96
CA HIS A 43 -0.51 28.75 -5.87
C HIS A 43 -0.51 27.22 -5.74
N ASN A 44 0.68 26.60 -5.75
CA ASN A 44 0.84 25.15 -5.55
C ASN A 44 0.28 24.70 -4.20
N LEU A 45 0.54 25.48 -3.13
CA LEU A 45 -0.03 25.21 -1.82
C LEU A 45 -1.55 25.32 -1.82
N ALA A 46 -2.14 26.28 -2.53
CA ALA A 46 -3.58 26.43 -2.62
C ALA A 46 -4.27 25.28 -3.36
N ILE A 47 -3.66 24.76 -4.42
CA ILE A 47 -4.15 23.57 -5.15
C ILE A 47 -4.21 22.37 -4.21
N VAL A 48 -3.16 22.14 -3.43
CA VAL A 48 -3.06 20.97 -2.54
C VAL A 48 -3.94 21.12 -1.30
N PHE A 49 -3.88 22.27 -0.62
CA PHE A 49 -4.53 22.46 0.68
C PHE A 49 -5.96 22.99 0.59
N GLY A 50 -6.35 23.63 -0.52
CA GLY A 50 -7.71 24.14 -0.72
C GLY A 50 -8.78 23.05 -0.58
N PRO A 51 -8.70 21.94 -1.34
CA PRO A 51 -9.66 20.85 -1.24
C PRO A 51 -9.67 20.19 0.15
N THR A 52 -8.50 20.01 0.75
CA THR A 52 -8.35 19.36 2.07
C THR A 52 -8.95 20.20 3.20
N LEU A 53 -8.70 21.51 3.22
CA LEU A 53 -9.17 22.39 4.29
C LEU A 53 -10.68 22.60 4.26
N PHE A 54 -11.25 22.63 3.05
CA PHE A 54 -12.67 22.89 2.85
C PHE A 54 -13.49 21.63 2.57
N GLN A 55 -12.86 20.45 2.58
CA GLN A 55 -13.50 19.15 2.30
C GLN A 55 -14.27 19.14 0.98
N THR A 56 -13.65 19.70 -0.07
CA THR A 56 -14.25 19.75 -1.42
C THR A 56 -13.55 18.78 -2.36
N ASP A 57 -14.20 18.44 -3.46
CA ASP A 57 -13.75 17.51 -4.52
C ASP A 57 -12.67 18.10 -5.45
N GLY A 58 -12.15 19.28 -5.15
CA GLY A 58 -11.09 19.95 -5.93
C GLY A 58 -11.53 20.53 -7.28
N GLN A 59 -12.80 20.35 -7.68
CA GLN A 59 -13.37 20.97 -8.88
C GLN A 59 -13.66 22.47 -8.67
N ASN A 60 -13.88 22.86 -7.42
CA ASN A 60 -14.16 24.24 -7.04
C ASN A 60 -12.86 25.00 -6.75
N PHE A 61 -12.55 26.02 -7.56
CA PHE A 61 -11.37 26.86 -7.37
C PHE A 61 -11.51 27.87 -6.21
N LYS A 62 -12.72 28.08 -5.69
CA LYS A 62 -12.99 29.08 -4.64
C LYS A 62 -12.26 28.76 -3.32
N PRO A 63 -12.28 27.52 -2.78
CA PRO A 63 -11.44 27.11 -1.66
C PRO A 63 -9.96 27.43 -1.83
N GLY A 64 -9.39 27.13 -3.00
CA GLY A 64 -7.99 27.43 -3.32
C GLY A 64 -7.69 28.92 -3.17
N ARG A 65 -8.54 29.79 -3.75
CA ARG A 65 -8.36 31.25 -3.61
C ARG A 65 -8.40 31.74 -2.17
N VAL A 66 -9.19 31.11 -1.29
CA VAL A 66 -9.20 31.46 0.14
C VAL A 66 -7.86 31.10 0.78
N VAL A 67 -7.28 29.95 0.44
CA VAL A 67 -5.94 29.58 0.92
C VAL A 67 -4.86 30.52 0.39
N GLU A 68 -4.92 30.90 -0.89
CA GLU A 68 -4.01 31.90 -1.47
C GLU A 68 -4.08 33.23 -0.71
N ASP A 69 -5.28 33.75 -0.45
CA ASP A 69 -5.48 34.98 0.30
C ASP A 69 -4.95 34.86 1.75
N LEU A 70 -5.24 33.75 2.43
CA LEU A 70 -4.80 33.52 3.81
C LEU A 70 -3.28 33.46 3.93
N VAL A 71 -2.60 32.81 2.98
CA VAL A 71 -1.14 32.71 2.95
C VAL A 71 -0.53 34.05 2.52
N THR A 72 -0.99 34.65 1.43
CA THR A 72 -0.47 35.92 0.92
C THR A 72 -0.59 37.05 1.95
N TYR A 73 -1.72 37.12 2.64
CA TYR A 73 -2.02 38.16 3.63
C TYR A 73 -1.93 37.65 5.07
N PHE A 74 -1.11 36.62 5.32
CA PHE A 74 -0.94 35.97 6.62
C PHE A 74 -0.70 36.95 7.78
N ARG A 75 0.25 37.88 7.62
CA ARG A 75 0.64 38.81 8.68
C ARG A 75 -0.50 39.73 9.14
N PRO A 76 -1.18 40.48 8.25
CA PRO A 76 -2.30 41.32 8.65
C PRO A 76 -3.48 40.49 9.14
N ILE A 77 -3.78 39.33 8.53
CA ILE A 77 -4.94 38.51 8.93
C ILE A 77 -4.77 37.93 10.34
N PHE A 78 -3.57 37.44 10.69
CA PHE A 78 -3.32 36.75 11.96
C PHE A 78 -2.58 37.59 13.02
N GLY A 79 -2.28 38.85 12.71
CA GLY A 79 -1.60 39.78 13.61
C GLY A 79 -0.20 39.31 13.99
N VAL A 80 0.58 38.81 13.02
CA VAL A 80 1.93 38.30 13.27
C VAL A 80 2.96 39.40 13.06
N SER A 81 3.75 39.68 14.10
CA SER A 81 4.80 40.69 14.06
C SER A 81 5.96 40.25 13.16
N GLU A 82 6.71 41.22 12.62
CA GLU A 82 7.92 40.94 11.84
C GLU A 82 8.94 40.15 12.68
N GLN A 83 9.09 40.49 13.96
CA GLN A 83 10.05 39.85 14.85
C GLN A 83 9.75 38.37 15.08
N GLU A 84 8.48 38.02 15.31
CA GLU A 84 8.07 36.62 15.48
C GLU A 84 8.29 35.83 14.19
N LEU A 85 7.94 36.41 13.04
CA LEU A 85 8.16 35.77 11.74
C LEU A 85 9.64 35.53 11.47
N GLN A 86 10.50 36.54 11.69
CA GLN A 86 11.93 36.40 11.47
C GLN A 86 12.56 35.37 12.40
N LYS A 87 12.09 35.28 13.66
CA LYS A 87 12.52 34.23 14.58
C LYS A 87 12.20 32.84 14.00
N GLN A 88 10.98 32.61 13.53
CA GLN A 88 10.61 31.32 12.94
C GLN A 88 11.42 30.99 11.68
N LEU A 89 11.59 31.95 10.77
CA LEU A 89 12.39 31.77 9.55
C LEU A 89 13.87 31.50 9.87
N SER A 90 14.43 32.13 10.89
CA SER A 90 15.82 31.89 11.33
C SER A 90 16.02 30.47 11.87
N VAL A 91 15.05 29.95 12.62
CA VAL A 91 15.06 28.57 13.12
C VAL A 91 14.99 27.59 11.95
N ILE A 92 14.11 27.83 10.98
CA ILE A 92 13.99 26.98 9.78
C ILE A 92 15.31 26.98 8.98
N LYS A 93 15.90 28.17 8.73
CA LYS A 93 17.20 28.29 8.05
C LYS A 93 18.31 27.54 8.79
N ALA A 94 18.34 27.60 10.11
CA ALA A 94 19.32 26.86 10.92
C ALA A 94 19.13 25.34 10.80
N ILE A 95 17.88 24.86 10.79
CA ILE A 95 17.56 23.44 10.60
C ILE A 95 18.02 22.95 9.22
N ILE A 96 17.78 23.74 8.16
CA ILE A 96 18.22 23.40 6.80
C ILE A 96 19.75 23.27 6.75
N LYS A 97 20.48 24.27 7.25
CA LYS A 97 21.95 24.25 7.31
C LYS A 97 22.52 23.09 8.12
N LEU A 98 21.85 22.69 9.21
CA LEU A 98 22.25 21.51 10.00
C LEU A 98 22.03 20.21 9.24
N ARG A 99 21.03 20.14 8.36
CA ARG A 99 20.75 18.96 7.52
C ARG A 99 21.78 18.83 6.39
N GLU A 100 22.17 19.92 5.75
CA GLU A 100 23.18 19.92 4.67
C GLU A 100 24.56 19.44 5.15
N LYS A 101 24.90 19.63 6.43
CA LYS A 101 26.16 19.16 7.03
C LYS A 101 26.19 17.68 7.39
N ARG A 102 25.05 16.97 7.35
CA ARG A 102 25.02 15.51 7.49
C ARG A 102 25.23 14.89 6.12
N ASN A 103 26.18 13.96 6.00
CA ASN A 103 26.38 13.19 4.77
C ASN A 103 25.02 12.67 4.27
N PRO A 104 24.60 13.05 3.05
CA PRO A 104 23.33 12.61 2.51
C PRO A 104 23.42 11.10 2.27
N ILE A 105 22.73 10.32 3.10
CA ILE A 105 22.34 8.96 2.68
C ILE A 105 21.39 9.19 1.50
N PRO A 106 21.64 8.61 0.31
CA PRO A 106 20.72 8.72 -0.81
C PRO A 106 19.36 8.17 -0.39
N GLN A 107 18.43 9.05 -0.06
CA GLN A 107 17.05 8.66 0.21
C GLN A 107 16.37 8.51 -1.15
N SER A 108 16.28 7.26 -1.62
CA SER A 108 15.38 6.92 -2.71
C SER A 108 13.97 7.44 -2.37
N PRO A 109 13.21 7.98 -3.34
CA PRO A 109 11.87 8.50 -3.08
C PRO A 109 11.03 7.42 -2.38
N ALA A 110 10.60 7.70 -1.15
CA ALA A 110 9.87 6.75 -0.33
C ALA A 110 8.36 6.96 -0.51
N PHE A 111 7.66 5.96 -1.03
CA PHE A 111 6.22 6.03 -1.24
C PHE A 111 5.49 5.94 0.12
N ILE A 112 4.50 6.79 0.39
CA ILE A 112 3.71 6.65 1.64
C ILE A 112 2.51 5.75 1.36
N CYS A 113 2.48 4.62 2.05
CA CYS A 113 1.42 3.64 1.96
C CYS A 113 0.66 3.56 3.27
N THR A 114 -0.66 3.41 3.17
CA THR A 114 -1.49 3.00 4.31
C THR A 114 -1.36 1.49 4.52
N VAL A 115 -1.05 1.08 5.75
CA VAL A 115 -0.93 -0.32 6.16
C VAL A 115 -1.75 -0.54 7.42
N TYR A 116 -2.52 -1.63 7.46
CA TYR A 116 -3.39 -1.96 8.58
C TYR A 116 -2.74 -3.01 9.47
N LEU A 117 -2.93 -2.90 10.78
CA LEU A 117 -2.54 -3.94 11.76
C LEU A 117 -3.75 -4.83 12.07
N GLU A 118 -3.58 -6.14 11.94
CA GLU A 118 -4.56 -7.23 12.11
C GLU A 118 -5.73 -7.21 11.14
N GLU A 119 -6.52 -6.14 11.15
CA GLU A 119 -7.71 -5.96 10.31
C GLU A 119 -7.85 -4.50 9.85
N LYS A 120 -8.62 -4.27 8.78
CA LYS A 120 -8.90 -2.92 8.29
C LYS A 120 -9.86 -2.20 9.24
N GLY A 121 -9.43 -1.07 9.78
CA GLY A 121 -10.25 -0.23 10.66
C GLY A 121 -9.56 1.07 11.04
N ASN A 122 -10.34 2.07 11.49
CA ASN A 122 -9.82 3.42 11.78
C ASN A 122 -8.75 3.45 12.89
N LYS A 123 -8.68 2.43 13.75
CA LYS A 123 -7.69 2.35 14.85
C LYS A 123 -6.44 1.54 14.49
N SER A 124 -6.47 0.81 13.38
CA SER A 124 -5.40 -0.08 12.93
C SER A 124 -4.58 0.49 11.77
N GLU A 125 -4.93 1.68 11.26
CA GLU A 125 -4.25 2.33 10.14
C GLU A 125 -2.88 2.92 10.53
N HIS A 126 -1.88 2.72 9.67
CA HIS A 126 -0.54 3.28 9.79
C HIS A 126 -0.07 3.82 8.45
N SER A 127 0.38 5.06 8.43
CA SER A 127 1.10 5.62 7.27
C SER A 127 2.57 5.25 7.37
N VAL A 128 3.05 4.42 6.45
CA VAL A 128 4.43 3.93 6.41
C VAL A 128 5.11 4.44 5.15
N GLN A 129 6.34 4.94 5.30
CA GLN A 129 7.21 5.22 4.15
C GLN A 129 7.82 3.90 3.65
N ILE A 130 7.59 3.60 2.38
CA ILE A 130 8.04 2.40 1.68
C ILE A 130 9.14 2.81 0.68
N PRO A 131 10.41 2.61 1.03
CA PRO A 131 11.52 2.65 0.07
C PRO A 131 11.35 1.61 -1.05
N ALA A 132 11.94 1.87 -2.21
CA ALA A 132 11.83 0.99 -3.38
C ALA A 132 12.30 -0.46 -3.15
N ASN A 133 13.22 -0.66 -2.22
CA ASN A 133 13.79 -1.96 -1.89
C ASN A 133 13.21 -2.59 -0.61
N MET A 134 12.19 -1.98 0.00
CA MET A 134 11.59 -2.48 1.24
C MET A 134 10.92 -3.84 1.01
N SER A 135 11.31 -4.83 1.79
CA SER A 135 10.73 -6.17 1.82
C SER A 135 9.46 -6.23 2.69
N ALA A 136 8.64 -7.26 2.50
CA ALA A 136 7.48 -7.52 3.33
C ALA A 136 7.87 -7.72 4.81
N GLU A 137 9.01 -8.36 5.07
CA GLU A 137 9.54 -8.54 6.43
C GLU A 137 9.90 -7.20 7.10
N GLU A 138 10.63 -6.34 6.39
CA GLU A 138 10.98 -5.02 6.90
C GLU A 138 9.72 -4.20 7.19
N LEU A 139 8.71 -4.25 6.30
CA LEU A 139 7.44 -3.57 6.52
C LEU A 139 6.73 -4.08 7.78
N THR A 140 6.63 -5.39 7.95
CA THR A 140 6.04 -6.00 9.14
C THR A 140 6.76 -5.53 10.40
N LYS A 141 8.10 -5.58 10.42
CA LYS A 141 8.91 -5.10 11.56
C LYS A 141 8.68 -3.61 11.85
N THR A 142 8.59 -2.76 10.82
CA THR A 142 8.28 -1.34 10.99
C THR A 142 6.93 -1.12 11.66
N VAL A 143 5.87 -1.76 11.17
CA VAL A 143 4.50 -1.59 11.72
C VAL A 143 4.41 -2.09 13.16
N LEU A 144 5.02 -3.23 13.48
CA LEU A 144 5.07 -3.76 14.86
C LEU A 144 5.84 -2.82 15.79
N GLY A 145 6.98 -2.30 15.33
CA GLY A 145 7.81 -1.34 16.08
C GLY A 145 7.07 -0.04 16.39
N MET A 146 6.27 0.48 15.44
CA MET A 146 5.42 1.66 15.66
C MET A 146 4.39 1.48 16.78
N ARG A 147 4.00 0.24 17.09
CA ARG A 147 3.05 -0.10 18.16
C ARG A 147 3.69 -0.65 19.42
N GLY A 148 5.02 -0.78 19.45
CA GLY A 148 5.72 -1.41 20.57
C GLY A 148 5.34 -2.89 20.76
N ILE A 149 4.94 -3.57 19.68
CA ILE A 149 4.63 -5.01 19.74
C ILE A 149 5.93 -5.78 19.65
N HIS A 150 6.23 -6.54 20.70
CA HIS A 150 7.33 -7.47 20.72
C HIS A 150 6.83 -8.85 20.27
N SER A 151 7.39 -9.37 19.17
CA SER A 151 7.04 -10.71 18.68
C SER A 151 7.66 -11.78 19.59
N GLU A 152 6.86 -12.74 20.03
CA GLU A 152 7.36 -13.97 20.64
C GLU A 152 7.95 -14.90 19.57
N THR A 153 8.80 -15.85 19.97
CA THR A 153 9.45 -16.81 19.05
C THR A 153 8.46 -17.75 18.36
N THR A 154 7.29 -17.95 18.95
CA THR A 154 6.21 -18.79 18.40
C THR A 154 5.21 -18.04 17.54
N GLU A 155 5.36 -16.72 17.43
CA GLU A 155 4.45 -15.87 16.65
C GLU A 155 5.01 -15.57 15.27
N TYR A 156 4.20 -15.86 14.25
CA TYR A 156 4.57 -15.65 12.85
C TYR A 156 3.85 -14.42 12.32
N TRP A 157 4.44 -13.24 12.44
CA TRP A 157 3.89 -12.01 11.88
C TRP A 157 4.33 -11.80 10.44
N GLY A 158 3.40 -11.44 9.54
CA GLY A 158 3.76 -11.10 8.17
C GLY A 158 2.76 -10.13 7.55
N CYS A 159 3.03 -9.78 6.30
CA CYS A 159 2.22 -8.84 5.54
C CYS A 159 1.39 -9.60 4.49
N SER A 160 0.15 -9.18 4.29
CA SER A 160 -0.76 -9.76 3.31
C SER A 160 -1.44 -8.68 2.49
N GLU A 161 -1.62 -8.94 1.20
CA GLU A 161 -2.50 -8.16 0.33
C GLU A 161 -3.94 -8.67 0.50
N VAL A 162 -4.86 -7.82 0.96
CA VAL A 162 -6.26 -8.18 1.23
C VAL A 162 -7.18 -7.42 0.28
N ASP A 163 -7.95 -8.16 -0.51
CA ASP A 163 -9.00 -7.64 -1.39
C ASP A 163 -10.37 -8.03 -0.81
N GLU A 164 -11.03 -7.07 -0.15
CA GLU A 164 -12.35 -7.26 0.45
C GLU A 164 -13.43 -7.52 -0.61
N MET A 165 -13.28 -6.95 -1.81
CA MET A 165 -14.25 -7.13 -2.88
C MET A 165 -14.16 -8.52 -3.49
N GLU A 166 -12.95 -9.05 -3.66
CA GLU A 166 -12.77 -10.41 -4.15
C GLU A 166 -12.83 -11.48 -3.06
N GLU A 167 -12.99 -11.08 -1.79
CA GLU A 167 -13.00 -11.98 -0.62
C GLU A 167 -11.74 -12.86 -0.58
N THR A 168 -10.60 -12.25 -0.93
CA THR A 168 -9.33 -12.95 -1.11
C THR A 168 -8.19 -12.26 -0.37
N GLU A 169 -7.20 -13.05 0.01
CA GLU A 169 -5.98 -12.60 0.65
C GLU A 169 -4.77 -13.29 0.05
N ARG A 170 -3.69 -12.55 -0.22
CA ARG A 170 -2.40 -13.10 -0.58
C ARG A 170 -1.38 -12.80 0.53
N PRO A 171 -1.00 -13.81 1.34
CA PRO A 171 0.19 -13.73 2.16
C PRO A 171 1.40 -13.42 1.28
N LEU A 172 2.13 -12.35 1.61
CA LEU A 172 3.37 -12.01 0.92
C LEU A 172 4.50 -12.87 1.50
N HIS A 173 5.37 -13.38 0.62
CA HIS A 173 6.62 -13.97 1.08
C HIS A 173 7.51 -12.88 1.65
N PHE A 174 8.22 -13.19 2.73
CA PHE A 174 8.98 -12.22 3.52
C PHE A 174 10.00 -11.41 2.69
N SER A 175 10.52 -12.00 1.61
CA SER A 175 11.50 -11.38 0.72
C SER A 175 10.90 -10.51 -0.40
N GLU A 176 9.58 -10.58 -0.64
CA GLU A 176 8.93 -9.80 -1.69
C GLU A 176 9.04 -8.30 -1.43
N LYS A 177 9.26 -7.51 -2.49
CA LYS A 177 9.37 -6.05 -2.41
C LYS A 177 8.00 -5.40 -2.43
N VAL A 178 7.65 -4.67 -1.38
CA VAL A 178 6.26 -4.20 -1.20
C VAL A 178 5.83 -3.18 -2.25
N LEU A 179 6.75 -2.33 -2.71
CA LEU A 179 6.43 -1.26 -3.65
C LEU A 179 5.81 -1.79 -4.96
N HIS A 180 6.29 -2.94 -5.47
CA HIS A 180 5.75 -3.53 -6.71
C HIS A 180 4.35 -4.12 -6.53
N ILE A 181 3.99 -4.56 -5.32
CA ILE A 181 2.66 -5.09 -5.01
C ILE A 181 1.66 -3.95 -4.93
N PHE A 182 2.03 -2.85 -4.28
CA PHE A 182 1.15 -1.69 -4.12
C PHE A 182 0.77 -1.06 -5.47
N HIS A 183 1.68 -1.02 -6.44
CA HIS A 183 1.41 -0.48 -7.77
C HIS A 183 0.74 -1.47 -8.73
N SER A 184 0.37 -2.67 -8.28
CA SER A 184 -0.39 -3.60 -9.12
C SER A 184 -1.81 -3.06 -9.38
N ASP A 185 -2.41 -3.38 -10.54
CA ASP A 185 -3.71 -2.86 -11.05
C ASP A 185 -4.96 -3.06 -10.15
N ARG A 186 -4.82 -3.37 -8.86
CA ARG A 186 -5.92 -3.72 -7.96
C ARG A 186 -6.23 -2.56 -7.03
N SER A 187 -7.09 -1.66 -7.49
CA SER A 187 -7.52 -0.44 -6.79
C SER A 187 -8.16 -0.64 -5.40
N ASN A 188 -8.44 -1.88 -4.99
CA ASN A 188 -9.15 -2.20 -3.74
C ASN A 188 -8.31 -3.03 -2.76
N CYS A 189 -7.04 -3.30 -3.07
CA CYS A 189 -6.18 -4.10 -2.21
C CYS A 189 -5.57 -3.26 -1.08
N ASN A 190 -5.63 -3.80 0.14
CA ASN A 190 -5.04 -3.19 1.33
C ASN A 190 -3.87 -4.05 1.80
N LEU A 191 -2.80 -3.43 2.27
CA LEU A 191 -1.73 -4.14 2.97
C LEU A 191 -2.09 -4.30 4.45
N VAL A 192 -2.03 -5.53 4.95
CA VAL A 192 -2.39 -5.87 6.32
C VAL A 192 -1.27 -6.67 6.98
N VAL A 193 -0.73 -6.16 8.07
CA VAL A 193 0.24 -6.85 8.93
C VAL A 193 -0.50 -7.63 10.00
N LYS A 194 -0.34 -8.95 10.04
CA LYS A 194 -1.08 -9.82 10.97
C LYS A 194 -0.38 -11.15 11.24
N LYS A 195 -0.88 -11.91 12.22
CA LYS A 195 -0.38 -13.23 12.57
C LYS A 195 -0.79 -14.30 11.55
N HIS A 196 0.17 -15.14 11.15
CA HIS A 196 -0.03 -16.35 10.36
C HIS A 196 -0.32 -17.55 11.27
N GLY A 197 -1.58 -17.74 11.65
CA GLY A 197 -1.99 -18.82 12.57
C GLY A 197 -1.71 -20.26 12.11
N HIS A 198 -1.30 -20.48 10.86
CA HIS A 198 -1.00 -21.81 10.32
C HIS A 198 0.48 -22.00 9.92
N MET A 199 1.35 -21.01 10.12
CA MET A 199 2.73 -21.09 9.65
C MET A 199 3.51 -22.25 10.29
N ALA A 200 3.37 -22.46 11.60
CA ALA A 200 4.01 -23.58 12.29
C ALA A 200 3.61 -24.96 11.69
N ALA A 201 2.33 -25.14 11.37
CA ALA A 201 1.83 -26.37 10.74
C ALA A 201 2.36 -26.53 9.31
N MET A 202 2.45 -25.42 8.55
CA MET A 202 3.01 -25.39 7.21
C MET A 202 4.51 -25.74 7.21
N LEU A 203 5.29 -25.17 8.12
CA LEU A 203 6.71 -25.48 8.31
C LEU A 203 6.91 -26.95 8.67
N LYS A 204 6.11 -27.46 9.62
CA LYS A 204 6.14 -28.88 10.00
C LYS A 204 5.88 -29.78 8.79
N TYR A 205 4.87 -29.46 7.98
CA TYR A 205 4.56 -30.21 6.76
C TYR A 205 5.73 -30.20 5.76
N ILE A 206 6.33 -29.04 5.48
CA ILE A 206 7.45 -28.94 4.53
C ILE A 206 8.66 -29.74 5.01
N ASN A 207 8.96 -29.69 6.31
CA ASN A 207 10.08 -30.42 6.89
C ASN A 207 9.86 -31.94 6.98
N SER A 208 8.60 -32.39 6.96
CA SER A 208 8.25 -33.81 7.08
C SER A 208 7.76 -34.44 5.78
N ARG A 209 7.76 -33.72 4.65
CA ARG A 209 7.23 -34.26 3.40
C ARG A 209 8.24 -35.20 2.75
N ASP A 210 7.73 -36.30 2.22
CA ASP A 210 8.54 -37.24 1.43
C ASP A 210 8.63 -36.75 -0.02
N GLY A 211 9.83 -36.31 -0.40
CA GLY A 211 10.16 -35.89 -1.76
C GLY A 211 9.71 -34.48 -2.15
N ASP A 212 9.90 -34.19 -3.43
CA ASP A 212 9.79 -32.85 -4.02
C ASP A 212 8.44 -32.57 -4.69
N SER A 213 7.45 -33.45 -4.46
CA SER A 213 6.14 -33.33 -5.12
C SER A 213 5.00 -33.38 -4.13
N LYS A 214 3.95 -32.60 -4.42
CA LYS A 214 2.67 -32.67 -3.73
C LYS A 214 1.60 -33.07 -4.72
N ASN A 215 0.83 -34.10 -4.39
CA ASN A 215 -0.26 -34.56 -5.23
C ASN A 215 -1.53 -34.84 -4.41
N GLY A 216 -2.65 -35.02 -5.12
CA GLY A 216 -3.94 -35.36 -4.53
C GLY A 216 -5.14 -34.82 -5.31
N PRO A 217 -6.34 -35.31 -5.01
CA PRO A 217 -7.57 -34.77 -5.57
C PRO A 217 -7.82 -33.34 -5.08
N ILE A 218 -8.30 -32.48 -5.98
CA ILE A 218 -8.74 -31.11 -5.68
C ILE A 218 -9.99 -30.81 -6.50
N LYS A 219 -10.98 -30.15 -5.88
CA LYS A 219 -12.17 -29.65 -6.57
C LYS A 219 -11.81 -28.39 -7.35
N PHE A 220 -11.85 -28.46 -8.67
CA PHE A 220 -11.45 -27.39 -9.59
C PHE A 220 -12.65 -26.79 -10.31
N ARG A 221 -12.61 -25.47 -10.53
CA ARG A 221 -13.55 -24.76 -11.38
C ARG A 221 -12.84 -23.70 -12.20
N MET A 222 -13.01 -23.74 -13.52
CA MET A 222 -12.65 -22.66 -14.41
C MET A 222 -13.88 -21.80 -14.73
N PRO A 223 -13.81 -20.47 -14.66
CA PRO A 223 -14.83 -19.62 -15.25
C PRO A 223 -14.79 -19.82 -16.77
N THR A 224 -15.84 -20.41 -17.31
CA THR A 224 -16.09 -20.46 -18.75
C THR A 224 -16.82 -19.21 -19.20
N GLY A 225 -16.61 -18.78 -20.45
CA GLY A 225 -17.25 -17.59 -21.04
C GLY A 225 -18.78 -17.64 -21.02
N LEU A 226 -19.40 -16.52 -21.40
CA LEU A 226 -20.84 -16.19 -21.30
C LEU A 226 -21.87 -17.26 -21.76
N LEU A 227 -21.45 -18.34 -22.42
CA LEU A 227 -22.31 -19.35 -23.04
C LEU A 227 -22.22 -20.75 -22.38
N ALA A 228 -21.44 -20.92 -21.32
CA ALA A 228 -21.25 -22.23 -20.71
C ALA A 228 -22.13 -22.44 -19.47
N PHE A 229 -22.95 -23.49 -19.52
CA PHE A 229 -23.95 -23.82 -18.49
C PHE A 229 -23.38 -24.58 -17.28
N ASN A 230 -22.16 -25.11 -17.36
CA ASN A 230 -21.58 -25.88 -16.27
C ASN A 230 -20.63 -25.03 -15.43
N THR A 231 -21.14 -24.54 -14.30
CA THR A 231 -20.43 -23.73 -13.32
C THR A 231 -20.07 -24.54 -12.07
N ALA A 232 -20.19 -25.86 -12.09
CA ALA A 232 -19.89 -26.70 -10.93
C ALA A 232 -18.39 -26.87 -10.71
N PHE A 233 -18.02 -27.18 -9.47
CA PHE A 233 -16.69 -27.67 -9.14
C PHE A 233 -16.61 -29.16 -9.43
N HIS A 234 -15.55 -29.58 -10.12
CA HIS A 234 -15.30 -30.98 -10.47
C HIS A 234 -14.01 -31.46 -9.81
N GLU A 235 -13.99 -32.69 -9.34
CA GLU A 235 -12.77 -33.25 -8.78
C GLU A 235 -11.80 -33.64 -9.90
N HIS A 236 -10.55 -33.19 -9.76
CA HIS A 236 -9.45 -33.56 -10.63
C HIS A 236 -8.25 -33.96 -9.76
N TYR A 237 -7.35 -34.78 -10.32
CA TYR A 237 -6.11 -35.13 -9.64
C TYR A 237 -5.01 -34.13 -10.00
N PHE A 238 -4.43 -33.47 -9.00
CA PHE A 238 -3.35 -32.51 -9.20
C PHE A 238 -2.01 -33.06 -8.77
N MET A 239 -0.96 -32.66 -9.48
CA MET A 239 0.43 -32.91 -9.14
C MET A 239 1.24 -31.63 -9.28
N LEU A 240 1.84 -31.19 -8.18
CA LEU A 240 2.81 -30.10 -8.13
C LEU A 240 4.20 -30.71 -7.97
N ASN A 241 5.12 -30.29 -8.83
CA ASN A 241 6.55 -30.56 -8.68
C ASN A 241 7.31 -29.22 -8.57
N ASN A 242 8.65 -29.27 -8.65
CA ASN A 242 9.53 -28.10 -8.51
C ASN A 242 9.35 -26.98 -9.56
N THR A 243 8.57 -27.19 -10.63
CA THR A 243 8.42 -26.19 -11.70
C THR A 243 7.00 -26.04 -12.24
N MET A 244 6.17 -27.08 -12.14
CA MET A 244 4.90 -27.21 -12.83
C MET A 244 3.80 -27.71 -11.89
N LEU A 245 2.61 -27.13 -12.06
CA LEU A 245 1.34 -27.68 -11.58
C LEU A 245 0.67 -28.40 -12.75
N ARG A 246 0.34 -29.68 -12.57
CA ARG A 246 -0.36 -30.49 -13.56
C ARG A 246 -1.71 -30.93 -13.03
N MET A 247 -2.71 -30.90 -13.90
CA MET A 247 -4.07 -31.38 -13.64
C MET A 247 -4.37 -32.56 -14.55
N TYR A 248 -4.87 -33.63 -13.95
CA TYR A 248 -5.29 -34.85 -14.63
C TYR A 248 -6.77 -35.07 -14.36
N LYS A 249 -7.45 -35.75 -15.30
CA LYS A 249 -8.84 -36.19 -15.09
C LYS A 249 -8.94 -37.04 -13.82
N GLU A 250 -8.07 -38.04 -13.73
CA GLU A 250 -8.01 -39.04 -12.64
C GLU A 250 -6.56 -39.48 -12.40
N ILE A 251 -6.27 -40.11 -11.25
CA ILE A 251 -4.91 -40.56 -10.87
C ILE A 251 -4.25 -41.51 -11.87
N ARG A 252 -5.04 -42.32 -12.61
CA ARG A 252 -4.55 -43.29 -13.59
C ARG A 252 -4.33 -42.68 -14.99
N SER A 253 -4.57 -41.38 -15.16
CA SER A 253 -4.47 -40.72 -16.46
C SER A 253 -3.01 -40.65 -16.91
N GLN A 254 -2.74 -41.07 -18.14
CA GLN A 254 -1.38 -41.09 -18.70
C GLN A 254 -0.89 -39.70 -19.14
N ARG A 255 -1.81 -38.77 -19.39
CA ARG A 255 -1.49 -37.41 -19.85
C ARG A 255 -2.28 -36.38 -19.04
N PRO A 256 -1.66 -35.24 -18.70
CA PRO A 256 -2.36 -34.15 -18.02
C PRO A 256 -3.30 -33.44 -19.00
N GLU A 257 -4.44 -33.00 -18.48
CA GLU A 257 -5.38 -32.15 -19.21
C GLU A 257 -4.84 -30.73 -19.32
N LYS A 258 -4.16 -30.25 -18.26
CA LYS A 258 -3.57 -28.91 -18.18
C LYS A 258 -2.26 -28.93 -17.40
N GLU A 259 -1.35 -28.05 -17.80
CA GLU A 259 -0.09 -27.80 -17.11
C GLU A 259 0.19 -26.31 -17.02
N TRP A 260 0.69 -25.85 -15.87
CA TRP A 260 1.04 -24.45 -15.65
C TRP A 260 2.41 -24.33 -14.97
N PRO A 261 3.30 -23.47 -15.48
CA PRO A 261 4.52 -23.07 -14.77
C PRO A 261 4.17 -22.37 -13.45
N VAL A 262 4.68 -22.88 -12.34
CA VAL A 262 4.34 -22.40 -10.99
C VAL A 262 4.80 -20.96 -10.77
N LYS A 263 5.91 -20.55 -11.37
CA LYS A 263 6.42 -19.17 -11.36
C LYS A 263 5.43 -18.13 -11.94
N ASN A 264 4.48 -18.58 -12.76
CA ASN A 264 3.48 -17.73 -13.40
C ASN A 264 2.14 -17.74 -12.66
N LEU A 265 2.04 -18.48 -11.54
CA LEU A 265 0.83 -18.55 -10.71
C LEU A 265 0.92 -17.55 -9.56
N THR A 266 -0.19 -16.89 -9.28
CA THR A 266 -0.41 -16.13 -8.05
C THR A 266 -1.55 -16.79 -7.29
N ILE A 267 -1.25 -17.24 -6.07
CA ILE A 267 -2.19 -17.99 -5.23
C ILE A 267 -2.79 -17.04 -4.19
N TYR A 268 -4.09 -16.83 -4.26
CA TYR A 268 -4.86 -16.10 -3.26
C TYR A 268 -5.64 -17.09 -2.40
N LEU A 269 -5.60 -16.92 -1.09
CA LEU A 269 -6.44 -17.61 -0.13
C LEU A 269 -7.85 -17.02 -0.19
N GLY A 270 -8.85 -17.88 -0.36
CA GLY A 270 -10.25 -17.48 -0.43
C GLY A 270 -10.86 -17.69 -1.82
N ILE A 271 -12.17 -17.90 -1.82
CA ILE A 271 -13.01 -17.95 -3.02
C ILE A 271 -14.25 -17.12 -2.70
N LYS A 272 -14.53 -16.12 -3.53
CA LYS A 272 -15.71 -15.27 -3.41
C LYS A 272 -16.99 -16.10 -3.30
N LYS A 273 -17.83 -15.82 -2.29
CA LYS A 273 -19.08 -16.59 -2.03
C LYS A 273 -19.99 -16.70 -3.24
N ARG A 274 -20.04 -15.70 -4.13
CA ARG A 274 -20.83 -15.75 -5.38
C ARG A 274 -20.47 -16.92 -6.30
N ILE A 275 -19.24 -17.42 -6.18
CA ILE A 275 -18.76 -18.58 -6.93
C ILE A 275 -19.34 -19.89 -6.37
N ARG A 276 -19.99 -19.87 -5.20
CA ARG A 276 -20.61 -21.05 -4.56
C ARG A 276 -19.63 -22.23 -4.45
N PRO A 277 -18.46 -22.03 -3.80
CA PRO A 277 -17.54 -23.14 -3.58
C PRO A 277 -18.18 -24.19 -2.65
N PRO A 278 -17.83 -25.47 -2.81
CA PRO A 278 -18.37 -26.55 -1.99
C PRO A 278 -17.88 -26.49 -0.53
N THR A 279 -16.80 -25.76 -0.26
CA THR A 279 -16.22 -25.54 1.06
C THR A 279 -15.73 -24.09 1.17
N SER A 280 -15.48 -23.62 2.39
CA SER A 280 -14.83 -22.32 2.64
C SER A 280 -13.31 -22.36 2.47
N TRP A 281 -12.72 -23.52 2.22
CA TRP A 281 -11.28 -23.73 2.11
C TRP A 281 -10.90 -23.80 0.64
N GLY A 282 -10.36 -22.72 0.10
CA GLY A 282 -10.01 -22.70 -1.30
C GLY A 282 -9.08 -21.58 -1.70
N PHE A 283 -8.61 -21.67 -2.93
CA PHE A 283 -7.79 -20.67 -3.59
C PHE A 283 -8.51 -20.06 -4.77
N THR A 284 -8.26 -18.77 -4.96
CA THR A 284 -8.39 -18.11 -6.25
C THR A 284 -7.00 -18.07 -6.86
N VAL A 285 -6.82 -18.71 -8.01
CA VAL A 285 -5.54 -18.84 -8.70
C VAL A 285 -5.56 -17.96 -9.93
N VAL A 286 -4.59 -17.06 -10.04
CA VAL A 286 -4.38 -16.23 -11.22
C VAL A 286 -3.13 -16.72 -11.94
N TYR A 287 -3.23 -16.96 -13.25
CA TYR A 287 -2.12 -17.30 -14.11
C TYR A 287 -1.90 -16.22 -15.15
N LYS A 288 -0.64 -15.81 -15.29
CA LYS A 288 -0.19 -14.91 -16.34
C LYS A 288 0.57 -15.71 -17.40
N ASN A 289 0.10 -15.69 -18.64
CA ASN A 289 0.87 -16.28 -19.74
C ASN A 289 2.02 -15.35 -20.17
N ASP A 290 2.84 -15.81 -21.13
CA ASP A 290 3.98 -15.04 -21.63
C ASP A 290 3.58 -13.71 -22.31
N ARG A 291 2.31 -13.59 -22.72
CA ARG A 291 1.71 -12.37 -23.28
C ARG A 291 1.09 -11.45 -22.21
N GLN A 292 1.31 -11.74 -20.92
CA GLN A 292 0.71 -11.04 -19.77
C GLN A 292 -0.82 -11.13 -19.68
N GLU A 293 -1.46 -12.03 -20.42
CA GLU A 293 -2.90 -12.27 -20.31
C GLU A 293 -3.19 -13.05 -19.03
N LYS A 294 -4.11 -12.51 -18.23
CA LYS A 294 -4.52 -13.06 -16.94
C LYS A 294 -5.67 -14.03 -17.15
N THR A 295 -5.53 -15.25 -16.63
CA THR A 295 -6.64 -16.21 -16.49
C THR A 295 -6.80 -16.56 -15.01
N GLN A 296 -8.04 -16.74 -14.57
CA GLN A 296 -8.37 -17.01 -13.17
C GLN A 296 -9.18 -18.29 -13.04
N TRP A 297 -8.94 -19.07 -12.00
CA TRP A 297 -9.72 -20.26 -11.65
C TRP A 297 -9.70 -20.53 -10.14
N TYR A 298 -10.45 -21.53 -9.70
CA TYR A 298 -10.69 -21.80 -8.29
C TYR A 298 -10.36 -23.25 -7.94
N LEU A 299 -9.78 -23.43 -6.75
CA LEU A 299 -9.45 -24.72 -6.15
C LEU A 299 -10.09 -24.81 -4.78
N ALA A 300 -10.92 -25.82 -4.51
CA ALA A 300 -11.55 -26.05 -3.22
C ALA A 300 -11.05 -27.36 -2.58
N PHE A 301 -10.89 -27.34 -1.26
CA PHE A 301 -10.32 -28.42 -0.46
C PHE A 301 -11.29 -28.84 0.64
N ASP A 302 -11.20 -30.11 1.07
CA ASP A 302 -12.10 -30.65 2.09
C ASP A 302 -11.76 -30.19 3.51
N SER A 303 -10.52 -29.74 3.75
CA SER A 303 -10.09 -29.23 5.06
C SER A 303 -9.09 -28.09 4.95
N VAL A 304 -9.06 -27.26 5.99
CA VAL A 304 -8.02 -26.23 6.16
C VAL A 304 -6.62 -26.83 6.19
N LYS A 305 -6.43 -28.03 6.75
CA LYS A 305 -5.14 -28.72 6.78
C LYS A 305 -4.61 -28.97 5.36
N ILE A 306 -5.42 -29.62 4.51
CA ILE A 306 -5.03 -29.93 3.12
C ILE A 306 -4.77 -28.64 2.34
N MET A 307 -5.63 -27.63 2.50
CA MET A 307 -5.43 -26.33 1.88
C MET A 307 -4.08 -25.71 2.29
N ARG A 308 -3.73 -25.72 3.59
CA ARG A 308 -2.48 -25.12 4.08
C ARG A 308 -1.24 -25.89 3.62
N GLU A 309 -1.30 -27.22 3.50
CA GLU A 309 -0.23 -28.03 2.92
C GLU A 309 0.00 -27.70 1.43
N TRP A 310 -1.07 -27.55 0.65
CA TRP A 310 -0.95 -27.12 -0.75
C TRP A 310 -0.38 -25.70 -0.85
N PHE A 311 -0.84 -24.77 -0.01
CA PHE A 311 -0.30 -23.41 0.02
C PHE A 311 1.19 -23.41 0.36
N ALA A 312 1.59 -24.15 1.38
CA ALA A 312 2.99 -24.34 1.75
C ALA A 312 3.82 -24.89 0.59
N ALA A 313 3.32 -25.90 -0.12
CA ALA A 313 4.01 -26.48 -1.27
C ALA A 313 4.17 -25.46 -2.41
N PHE A 314 3.14 -24.68 -2.73
CA PHE A 314 3.23 -23.59 -3.71
C PHE A 314 4.28 -22.56 -3.31
N THR A 315 4.22 -22.04 -2.07
CA THR A 315 5.17 -21.05 -1.57
C THR A 315 6.60 -21.59 -1.62
N PHE A 316 6.82 -22.84 -1.21
CA PHE A 316 8.13 -23.48 -1.27
C PHE A 316 8.65 -23.58 -2.70
N VAL A 317 7.83 -24.02 -3.65
CA VAL A 317 8.25 -24.14 -5.05
C VAL A 317 8.56 -22.76 -5.67
N GLN A 318 7.84 -21.71 -5.26
CA GLN A 318 8.04 -20.35 -5.78
C GLN A 318 9.26 -19.65 -5.18
N HIS A 319 9.57 -19.90 -3.90
CA HIS A 319 10.54 -19.10 -3.15
C HIS A 319 11.67 -19.90 -2.50
N GLY A 320 11.61 -21.24 -2.51
CA GLY A 320 12.58 -22.13 -1.87
C GLY A 320 12.43 -22.28 -0.36
N ASN A 321 11.73 -21.35 0.31
CA ASN A 321 11.46 -21.39 1.75
C ASN A 321 10.12 -20.69 2.06
N LEU A 322 9.60 -20.95 3.26
CA LEU A 322 8.36 -20.34 3.75
C LEU A 322 8.60 -19.17 4.69
N TRP A 323 9.73 -19.21 5.41
CA TRP A 323 10.05 -18.30 6.52
C TRP A 323 11.54 -17.99 6.52
N PRO A 324 11.98 -16.82 7.01
CA PRO A 324 13.40 -16.52 7.18
C PRO A 324 14.07 -17.56 8.09
N GLU A 325 15.29 -17.98 7.76
CA GLU A 325 16.10 -18.80 8.67
C GLU A 325 16.55 -17.95 9.87
N GLU A 326 16.48 -18.52 11.08
CA GLU A 326 16.98 -17.87 12.30
C GLU A 326 18.49 -17.58 12.14
N GLY A 327 18.82 -16.30 11.93
CA GLY A 327 20.20 -15.87 11.65
C GLY A 327 20.32 -14.87 10.51
N ALA A 328 19.29 -14.71 9.66
CA ALA A 328 19.19 -13.62 8.69
C ALA A 328 18.82 -12.29 9.39
N ILE A 329 19.59 -11.89 10.39
CA ILE A 329 19.53 -10.56 10.97
C ILE A 329 20.16 -9.61 9.93
N VAL A 330 19.39 -9.18 8.94
CA VAL A 330 19.60 -7.83 8.43
C VAL A 330 19.38 -6.94 9.65
N GLN A 331 20.47 -6.41 10.20
CA GLN A 331 20.40 -5.42 11.26
C GLN A 331 19.35 -4.41 10.84
N ALA A 332 18.23 -4.35 11.57
CA ALA A 332 17.33 -3.23 11.46
C ALA A 332 18.21 -1.99 11.58
N PRO A 333 18.16 -1.02 10.65
CA PRO A 333 18.88 0.21 10.86
C PRO A 333 18.39 0.72 12.21
N ARG A 334 19.30 0.91 13.16
CA ARG A 334 19.02 1.57 14.43
C ARG A 334 18.67 3.02 14.10
N THR A 335 17.48 3.25 13.59
CA THR A 335 16.88 4.56 13.55
C THR A 335 16.05 4.65 14.81
N ASN A 336 16.56 5.41 15.77
CA ASN A 336 15.71 6.11 16.72
C ASN A 336 14.72 6.92 15.88
N ILE A 337 13.57 6.35 15.54
CA ILE A 337 12.49 7.07 14.89
C ILE A 337 11.79 7.84 16.01
N GLU A 338 12.44 8.91 16.46
CA GLU A 338 11.67 10.08 16.87
C GLU A 338 10.84 10.48 15.66
N THR A 339 9.52 10.41 15.83
CA THR A 339 8.50 10.98 14.97
C THR A 339 8.88 12.39 14.55
N ARG A 340 9.49 12.54 13.37
CA ARG A 340 9.70 13.83 12.71
C ARG A 340 9.25 13.71 11.27
N LEU A 341 7.98 14.05 11.04
CA LEU A 341 7.49 14.42 9.71
C LEU A 341 8.44 15.50 9.16
N GLY A 342 9.19 15.15 8.12
CA GLY A 342 10.19 16.04 7.55
C GLY A 342 10.52 15.65 6.12
N ASN A 343 10.11 16.54 5.21
CA ASN A 343 10.65 16.77 3.88
C ASN A 343 10.50 15.63 2.86
N MET A 344 9.27 15.38 2.43
CA MET A 344 8.96 15.12 1.02
C MET A 344 7.70 15.92 0.66
N SER A 345 7.55 16.38 -0.58
CA SER A 345 6.25 16.86 -1.06
C SER A 345 5.26 15.71 -0.96
N LEU A 346 4.36 15.82 0.01
CA LEU A 346 3.29 14.87 0.24
C LEU A 346 2.18 15.18 -0.77
N ILE A 347 1.94 14.28 -1.71
CA ILE A 347 0.69 14.25 -2.46
C ILE A 347 -0.19 13.25 -1.71
N PRO A 348 -1.25 13.68 -1.00
CA PRO A 348 -2.23 12.76 -0.47
C PRO A 348 -3.01 12.20 -1.66
N ILE A 349 -2.66 11.00 -2.11
CA ILE A 349 -3.44 10.32 -3.13
C ILE A 349 -4.58 9.61 -2.40
N ARG A 350 -5.75 10.27 -2.36
CA ARG A 350 -7.01 9.58 -2.11
C ARG A 350 -7.71 9.40 -3.44
N GLY A 351 -8.16 8.18 -3.73
CA GLY A 351 -9.06 7.93 -4.85
C GLY A 351 -8.62 6.87 -5.85
N ASN A 352 -9.52 6.55 -6.78
CA ASN A 352 -9.26 5.62 -7.88
C ASN A 352 -8.32 6.25 -8.93
N GLU A 353 -7.77 5.45 -9.84
CA GLU A 353 -6.80 5.84 -10.88
C GLU A 353 -7.14 7.13 -11.66
N ASN A 354 -8.43 7.41 -11.90
CA ASN A 354 -8.87 8.63 -12.58
C ASN A 354 -8.66 9.89 -11.72
N GLU A 355 -8.76 9.76 -10.40
CA GLU A 355 -8.51 10.84 -9.44
C GLU A 355 -6.99 11.08 -9.31
N ILE A 356 -6.19 10.01 -9.31
CA ILE A 356 -4.71 10.08 -9.37
C ILE A 356 -4.25 10.80 -10.63
N ARG A 357 -4.80 10.41 -11.79
CA ARG A 357 -4.46 10.99 -13.10
C ARG A 357 -4.89 12.44 -13.22
N ARG A 358 -6.02 12.84 -12.60
CA ARG A 358 -6.45 14.24 -12.50
C ARG A 358 -5.51 15.07 -11.63
N SER A 359 -5.13 14.57 -10.46
CA SER A 359 -4.17 15.24 -9.57
C SER A 359 -2.80 15.43 -10.22
N LEU A 360 -2.36 14.48 -11.06
CA LEU A 360 -1.12 14.59 -11.83
C LEU A 360 -1.25 15.50 -13.06
N SER A 361 -2.41 15.52 -13.74
CA SER A 361 -2.63 16.36 -14.93
C SER A 361 -2.56 17.87 -14.66
N GLN A 362 -2.92 18.30 -13.44
CA GLN A 362 -2.80 19.70 -13.01
C GLN A 362 -1.35 20.14 -12.78
N ILE A 363 -0.41 19.21 -12.64
CA ILE A 363 1.02 19.48 -12.45
C ILE A 363 1.75 19.62 -13.80
N THR A 364 1.14 19.17 -14.89
CA THR A 364 1.73 19.14 -16.25
C THR A 364 1.32 20.30 -17.16
N VAL A 365 0.82 21.42 -16.61
CA VAL A 365 0.59 22.62 -17.43
C VAL A 365 1.94 23.25 -17.76
N ASP A 366 2.42 22.90 -18.95
CA ASP A 366 3.64 23.42 -19.57
C ASP A 366 3.56 24.95 -19.71
N PRO A 367 4.54 25.75 -19.25
CA PRO A 367 4.55 27.22 -19.37
C PRO A 367 4.46 27.74 -20.82
N VAL A 368 4.66 26.86 -21.80
CA VAL A 368 4.67 27.19 -23.23
C VAL A 368 3.26 27.28 -23.83
N THR A 369 2.22 26.75 -23.16
CA THR A 369 0.84 26.79 -23.68
C THR A 369 0.12 28.14 -23.50
N LEU A 370 0.73 29.10 -22.81
CA LEU A 370 0.19 30.47 -22.62
C LEU A 370 0.66 31.50 -23.67
N LEU A 371 1.43 31.09 -24.69
CA LEU A 371 1.93 31.96 -25.76
C LEU A 371 1.48 31.53 -27.17
N GLY A 372 0.34 30.85 -27.28
CA GLY A 372 -0.25 30.46 -28.56
C GLY A 372 -1.66 30.99 -28.73
N ASN A 373 -1.77 32.27 -29.10
CA ASN A 373 -2.68 32.78 -30.14
C ASN A 373 -2.53 34.31 -30.19
N VAL A 374 -1.89 34.76 -31.27
CA VAL A 374 -1.94 36.14 -31.78
C VAL A 374 -3.38 36.51 -32.12
#